data_AF-A0A353GK11-F1
#
_entry.id   AF-A0A353GK11-F1
#
_cell.length_a   1.000
_cell.length_b   1.000
_cell.length_c   1.000
_cell.angle_alpha   90.00
_cell.angle_beta   90.00
_cell.angle_gamma   90.00
#
_symmetry.space_group_name_H-M   'P 1'
#
loop_
_entity.id
_entity.type
_entity.pdbx_description
1 polymer ?
#
loop_
_entity_poly.entity_id
_entity_poly.type
_entity_poly.pdbx_seq_one_letter_code
_entity_poly.pdbx_strand_id
1 'polypeptide(L)'
;MQPIVLQPSRLPHLIRSLCLLIALSGVTLFLACHEPIVIPDMPTAQEQYAIALQQYQDFCNPIMAHRKEQRDEIASRALAAFTNVITRFPAEKQEVAWSEYRIADIHKRLGKSKQSLEEFDLLSMKYPDNEDVAVSALMEAGDLSDDLGKHEKAKVYYNEAIKQFGASKKESTQKIIQYCATRYRKVWGKKITPVATPRKDVK
;
A
#
# COMPACT_ATOMS: atom_id res chain seq x y z
N MET A 1 26.13 48.99 -67.99
CA MET A 1 25.91 48.25 -66.73
C MET A 1 25.11 49.13 -65.79
N GLN A 2 24.10 48.58 -65.10
CA GLN A 2 23.32 49.24 -64.04
C GLN A 2 23.07 48.24 -62.90
N PRO A 3 22.88 48.69 -61.64
CA PRO A 3 22.88 47.81 -60.48
C PRO A 3 21.58 47.00 -60.33
N ILE A 4 21.70 45.75 -59.87
CA ILE A 4 20.57 44.92 -59.47
C ILE A 4 20.20 45.28 -58.02
N VAL A 5 18.96 45.71 -57.80
CA VAL A 5 18.41 46.01 -56.47
C VAL A 5 17.95 44.71 -55.79
N LEU A 6 18.42 44.48 -54.56
CA LEU A 6 17.92 43.40 -53.71
C LEU A 6 16.53 43.75 -53.15
N GLN A 7 15.56 42.85 -53.29
CA GLN A 7 14.28 42.90 -52.58
C GLN A 7 14.22 41.86 -51.43
N PRO A 8 13.49 42.15 -50.35
CA PRO A 8 13.50 41.34 -49.13
C PRO A 8 12.76 39.99 -49.27
N SER A 9 13.07 39.08 -48.35
CA SER A 9 12.73 37.65 -48.43
C SER A 9 11.26 37.32 -48.12
N ARG A 10 10.68 36.42 -48.92
CA ARG A 10 9.32 35.88 -48.76
C ARG A 10 9.23 34.81 -47.65
N LEU A 11 9.59 35.14 -46.40
CA LEU A 11 9.49 34.21 -45.25
C LEU A 11 8.23 34.27 -44.33
N PRO A 12 7.32 35.28 -44.35
CA PRO A 12 6.37 35.44 -43.23
C PRO A 12 5.18 34.43 -43.23
N HIS A 13 4.90 33.75 -44.33
CA HIS A 13 3.71 32.90 -44.45
C HIS A 13 3.94 31.46 -43.96
N LEU A 14 5.06 30.84 -44.35
CA LEU A 14 5.38 29.45 -43.94
C LEU A 14 5.53 29.30 -42.43
N ILE A 15 6.18 30.27 -41.77
CA ILE A 15 6.35 30.28 -40.30
C ILE A 15 4.98 30.31 -39.60
N ARG A 16 4.04 31.15 -40.08
CA ARG A 16 2.70 31.26 -39.48
C ARG A 16 1.89 29.96 -39.58
N SER A 17 1.93 29.28 -40.72
CA SER A 17 1.27 27.96 -40.87
C SER A 17 1.91 26.88 -39.99
N LEU A 18 3.24 26.89 -39.86
CA LEU A 18 3.96 25.93 -39.02
C LEU A 18 3.62 26.11 -37.54
N CYS A 19 3.57 27.36 -37.05
CA CYS A 19 3.16 27.65 -35.67
C CYS A 19 1.71 27.22 -35.38
N LEU A 20 0.78 27.34 -36.35
CA LEU A 20 -0.61 26.89 -36.20
C LEU A 20 -0.74 25.37 -36.11
N LEU A 21 0.06 24.63 -36.88
CA LEU A 21 0.13 23.16 -36.77
C LEU A 21 0.75 22.70 -35.45
N ILE A 22 1.77 23.40 -34.94
CA ILE A 22 2.37 23.14 -33.63
C ILE A 22 1.40 23.49 -32.49
N ALA A 23 0.57 24.52 -32.64
CA ALA A 23 -0.47 24.84 -31.67
C ALA A 23 -1.57 23.76 -31.62
N LEU A 24 -2.03 23.27 -32.78
CA LEU A 24 -3.02 22.18 -32.85
C LEU A 24 -2.46 20.87 -32.29
N SER A 25 -1.24 20.47 -32.65
CA SER A 25 -0.63 19.25 -32.12
C SER A 25 -0.32 19.37 -30.62
N GLY A 26 0.18 20.52 -30.16
CA GLY A 26 0.44 20.81 -28.74
C GLY A 26 -0.81 20.78 -27.87
N VAL A 27 -1.96 21.25 -28.38
CA VAL A 27 -3.25 21.15 -27.68
C VAL A 27 -3.74 19.70 -27.63
N THR A 28 -3.58 18.90 -28.70
CA THR A 28 -3.91 17.46 -28.64
C THR A 28 -3.00 16.67 -27.71
N LEU A 29 -1.74 17.06 -27.54
CA LEU A 29 -0.76 16.36 -26.70
C LEU A 29 -0.90 16.67 -25.19
N PHE A 30 -1.79 17.59 -24.81
CA PHE A 30 -2.07 17.90 -23.40
C PHE A 30 -3.26 17.11 -22.81
N LEU A 31 -3.97 16.33 -23.63
CA LEU A 31 -4.65 15.15 -23.13
C LEU A 31 -3.59 14.08 -22.84
N ALA A 32 -2.98 14.19 -21.66
CA ALA A 32 -2.19 13.11 -21.09
C ALA A 32 -3.13 11.93 -20.82
N CYS A 33 -3.27 11.06 -21.81
CA CYS A 33 -3.95 9.78 -21.68
C CYS A 33 -3.21 8.93 -20.64
N HIS A 34 -3.61 9.05 -19.39
CA HIS A 34 -3.26 8.10 -18.35
C HIS A 34 -3.83 6.75 -18.80
N GLU A 35 -2.96 5.84 -19.23
CA GLU A 35 -3.38 4.52 -19.68
C GLU A 35 -4.19 3.86 -18.54
N PRO A 36 -5.37 3.28 -18.83
CA PRO A 36 -6.16 2.66 -17.79
C PRO A 36 -5.35 1.56 -17.12
N ILE A 37 -5.44 1.48 -15.79
CA ILE A 37 -4.72 0.45 -15.01
C ILE A 37 -5.32 -0.93 -15.34
N VAL A 38 -4.73 -1.59 -16.34
CA VAL A 38 -5.07 -2.96 -16.72
C VAL A 38 -4.28 -3.92 -15.84
N ILE A 39 -4.96 -4.56 -14.90
CA ILE A 39 -4.45 -5.72 -14.17
C ILE A 39 -4.80 -6.96 -15.01
N PRO A 40 -3.84 -7.84 -15.35
CA PRO A 40 -4.15 -9.08 -16.08
C PRO A 40 -4.94 -10.04 -15.19
N ASP A 41 -5.99 -10.65 -15.76
CA ASP A 41 -6.82 -11.63 -15.06
C ASP A 41 -6.22 -13.04 -15.18
N MET A 42 -5.70 -13.55 -14.06
CA MET A 42 -5.17 -14.90 -13.88
C MET A 42 -6.28 -15.91 -13.53
N PRO A 43 -6.12 -17.21 -13.82
CA PRO A 43 -7.15 -18.22 -13.53
C PRO A 43 -7.21 -18.62 -12.05
N THR A 44 -6.13 -18.47 -11.27
CA THR A 44 -6.10 -18.79 -9.83
C THR A 44 -5.89 -17.57 -8.95
N ALA A 45 -6.36 -17.65 -7.68
CA ALA A 45 -6.13 -16.61 -6.68
C ALA A 45 -4.65 -16.43 -6.35
N GLN A 46 -3.89 -17.53 -6.33
CA GLN A 46 -2.46 -17.53 -6.03
C GLN A 46 -1.67 -16.76 -7.09
N GLU A 47 -1.97 -16.97 -8.37
CA GLU A 47 -1.38 -16.22 -9.48
C GLU A 47 -1.83 -14.76 -9.48
N GLN A 48 -3.12 -14.48 -9.25
CA GLN A 48 -3.62 -13.11 -9.17
C GLN A 48 -2.95 -12.31 -8.03
N TYR A 49 -2.77 -12.96 -6.88
CA TYR A 49 -2.07 -12.41 -5.73
C TYR A 49 -0.56 -12.28 -5.97
N ALA A 50 0.06 -13.14 -6.77
CA ALA A 50 1.46 -12.98 -7.21
C ALA A 50 1.64 -11.72 -8.08
N ILE A 51 0.73 -11.44 -9.02
CA ILE A 51 0.71 -10.19 -9.79
C ILE A 51 0.55 -8.98 -8.86
N ALA A 52 -0.35 -9.05 -7.87
CA ALA A 52 -0.55 -7.97 -6.91
C ALA A 52 0.67 -7.75 -6.00
N LEU A 53 1.35 -8.82 -5.58
CA LEU A 53 2.62 -8.75 -4.85
C LEU A 53 3.74 -8.10 -5.69
N GLN A 54 3.80 -8.33 -7.01
CA GLN A 54 4.76 -7.65 -7.88
C GLN A 54 4.51 -6.13 -7.92
N GLN A 55 3.27 -5.70 -8.18
CA GLN A 55 2.93 -4.25 -8.16
C GLN A 55 3.22 -3.61 -6.79
N TYR A 56 3.04 -4.37 -5.70
CA TYR A 56 3.39 -3.93 -4.35
C TYR A 56 4.90 -3.84 -4.10
N GLN A 57 5.70 -4.74 -4.69
CA GLN A 57 7.16 -4.65 -4.64
C GLN A 57 7.67 -3.42 -5.41
N ASP A 58 7.09 -3.13 -6.58
CA ASP A 58 7.38 -1.91 -7.35
C ASP A 58 7.02 -0.64 -6.55
N PHE A 59 5.87 -0.63 -5.87
CA PHE A 59 5.49 0.47 -4.97
C PHE A 59 6.45 0.63 -3.77
N CYS A 60 6.96 -0.47 -3.22
CA CYS A 60 7.91 -0.44 -2.11
C CYS A 60 9.34 -0.08 -2.53
N ASN A 61 9.67 -0.13 -3.83
CA ASN A 61 11.01 0.13 -4.34
C ASN A 61 11.27 1.66 -4.46
N PRO A 62 12.18 2.24 -3.66
CA PRO A 62 12.43 3.69 -3.66
C PRO A 62 13.03 4.20 -4.99
N ILE A 63 13.56 3.31 -5.84
CA ILE A 63 14.12 3.67 -7.15
C ILE A 63 12.99 3.96 -8.16
N MET A 64 11.81 3.34 -8.02
CA MET A 64 10.73 3.43 -9.01
C MET A 64 9.93 4.76 -8.94
N ALA A 65 10.11 5.54 -7.87
CA ALA A 65 9.24 6.66 -7.51
C ALA A 65 10.00 7.98 -7.30
N HIS A 66 10.64 8.50 -8.35
CA HIS A 66 11.36 9.78 -8.29
C HIS A 66 10.47 11.02 -8.13
N ARG A 67 9.17 10.91 -8.44
CA ARG A 67 8.18 11.99 -8.27
C ARG A 67 6.90 11.49 -7.62
N LYS A 68 6.13 12.41 -7.04
CA LYS A 68 4.90 12.09 -6.30
C LYS A 68 3.84 11.46 -7.21
N GLU A 69 3.67 11.98 -8.42
CA GLU A 69 2.65 11.52 -9.37
C GLU A 69 2.89 10.05 -9.74
N GLN A 70 4.15 9.70 -10.01
CA GLN A 70 4.57 8.32 -10.28
C GLN A 70 4.35 7.40 -9.07
N ARG A 71 4.60 7.90 -7.86
CA ARG A 71 4.37 7.15 -6.62
C ARG A 71 2.89 6.85 -6.39
N ASP A 72 2.03 7.86 -6.58
CA ASP A 72 0.59 7.74 -6.38
C ASP A 72 -0.05 6.86 -7.47
N GLU A 73 0.49 6.88 -8.70
CA GLU A 73 0.14 5.93 -9.77
C GLU A 73 0.52 4.49 -9.41
N ILE A 74 1.78 4.21 -9.06
CA ILE A 74 2.24 2.84 -8.74
C ILE A 74 1.49 2.29 -7.52
N ALA A 75 1.21 3.15 -6.52
CA ALA A 75 0.33 2.79 -5.41
C ALA A 75 -1.09 2.42 -5.87
N SER A 76 -1.65 3.17 -6.81
CA SER A 76 -2.98 2.90 -7.39
C SER A 76 -3.00 1.56 -8.15
N ARG A 77 -1.93 1.19 -8.85
CA ARG A 77 -1.81 -0.15 -9.48
C ARG A 77 -1.80 -1.27 -8.44
N ALA A 78 -1.02 -1.12 -7.37
CA ALA A 78 -0.96 -2.11 -6.29
C ALA A 78 -2.31 -2.26 -5.56
N LEU A 79 -3.00 -1.15 -5.27
CA LEU A 79 -4.35 -1.16 -4.70
C LEU A 79 -5.36 -1.84 -5.62
N ALA A 80 -5.34 -1.53 -6.92
CA ALA A 80 -6.22 -2.16 -7.91
C ALA A 80 -5.98 -3.67 -8.02
N ALA A 81 -4.72 -4.10 -7.99
CA ALA A 81 -4.35 -5.51 -8.08
C ALA A 81 -4.83 -6.33 -6.86
N PHE A 82 -4.63 -5.85 -5.63
CA PHE A 82 -5.18 -6.51 -4.44
C PHE A 82 -6.71 -6.46 -4.40
N THR A 83 -7.32 -5.39 -4.88
CA THR A 83 -8.79 -5.30 -5.00
C THR A 83 -9.33 -6.35 -5.98
N ASN A 84 -8.64 -6.60 -7.10
CA ASN A 84 -9.00 -7.66 -8.07
C ASN A 84 -8.96 -9.06 -7.43
N VAL A 85 -7.95 -9.36 -6.59
CA VAL A 85 -7.92 -10.62 -5.81
C VAL A 85 -9.17 -10.76 -4.93
N ILE A 86 -9.51 -9.72 -4.17
CA ILE A 86 -10.64 -9.73 -3.23
C ILE A 86 -11.98 -9.88 -3.95
N THR A 87 -12.18 -9.21 -5.10
CA THR A 87 -13.45 -9.25 -5.83
C THR A 87 -13.64 -10.50 -6.69
N ARG A 88 -12.56 -11.07 -7.26
CA ARG A 88 -12.64 -12.26 -8.11
C ARG A 88 -12.53 -13.58 -7.34
N PHE A 89 -11.84 -13.59 -6.20
CA PHE A 89 -11.61 -14.80 -5.39
C PHE A 89 -12.07 -14.68 -3.92
N PRO A 90 -13.29 -14.19 -3.62
CA PRO A 90 -13.74 -13.92 -2.25
C PRO A 90 -13.86 -15.17 -1.35
N ALA A 91 -13.79 -16.38 -1.91
CA ALA A 91 -13.75 -17.64 -1.18
C ALA A 91 -12.35 -17.98 -0.64
N GLU A 92 -11.28 -17.47 -1.27
CA GLU A 92 -9.88 -17.83 -0.99
C GLU A 92 -9.35 -16.99 0.19
N LYS A 93 -9.78 -17.39 1.39
CA LYS A 93 -9.62 -16.61 2.64
C LYS A 93 -8.18 -16.19 2.95
N GLN A 94 -7.17 -16.95 2.50
CA GLN A 94 -5.76 -16.66 2.77
C GLN A 94 -5.28 -15.48 1.92
N GLU A 95 -5.49 -15.54 0.61
CA GLU A 95 -5.15 -14.51 -0.37
C GLU A 95 -5.96 -13.24 -0.15
N VAL A 96 -7.25 -13.36 0.20
CA VAL A 96 -8.13 -12.23 0.53
C VAL A 96 -7.62 -11.50 1.80
N ALA A 97 -7.34 -12.22 2.89
CA ALA A 97 -6.88 -11.62 4.15
C ALA A 97 -5.52 -10.92 3.99
N TRP A 98 -4.59 -11.52 3.24
CA TRP A 98 -3.32 -10.87 2.91
C TRP A 98 -3.48 -9.67 1.96
N SER A 99 -4.42 -9.72 1.01
CA SER A 99 -4.69 -8.60 0.11
C SER A 99 -5.22 -7.37 0.87
N GLU A 100 -6.16 -7.57 1.79
CA GLU A 100 -6.64 -6.49 2.65
C GLU A 100 -5.54 -5.94 3.59
N TYR A 101 -4.68 -6.80 4.14
CA TYR A 101 -3.48 -6.35 4.87
C TYR A 101 -2.55 -5.48 4.01
N ARG A 102 -2.29 -5.88 2.75
CA ARG A 102 -1.40 -5.11 1.87
C ARG A 102 -2.01 -3.77 1.46
N ILE A 103 -3.34 -3.69 1.30
CA ILE A 103 -4.05 -2.42 1.13
C ILE A 103 -3.83 -1.51 2.35
N ALA A 104 -3.99 -2.03 3.57
CA ALA A 104 -3.75 -1.27 4.80
C ALA A 104 -2.30 -0.76 4.93
N ASP A 105 -1.30 -1.56 4.52
CA ASP A 105 0.11 -1.14 4.51
C ASP A 105 0.44 -0.15 3.38
N ILE A 106 -0.22 -0.23 2.23
CA ILE A 106 -0.15 0.81 1.19
C ILE A 106 -0.68 2.12 1.77
N HIS A 107 -1.81 2.11 2.46
CA HIS A 107 -2.34 3.29 3.14
C HIS A 107 -1.41 3.83 4.23
N LYS A 108 -0.74 2.96 4.99
CA LYS A 108 0.33 3.33 5.95
C LYS A 108 1.44 4.10 5.25
N ARG A 109 2.00 3.51 4.18
CA ARG A 109 3.10 4.09 3.38
C ARG A 109 2.71 5.38 2.67
N LEU A 110 1.46 5.53 2.24
CA LEU A 110 0.92 6.77 1.67
C LEU A 110 0.71 7.88 2.73
N GLY A 111 0.98 7.63 4.01
CA GLY A 111 0.81 8.60 5.10
C GLY A 111 -0.63 8.71 5.61
N LYS A 112 -1.54 7.80 5.22
CA LYS A 112 -2.93 7.77 5.68
C LYS A 112 -3.07 7.10 7.05
N SER A 113 -2.20 7.46 8.01
CA SER A 113 -1.99 6.72 9.27
C SER A 113 -3.24 6.52 10.15
N LYS A 114 -4.27 7.37 10.02
CA LYS A 114 -5.57 7.15 10.70
C LYS A 114 -6.37 6.03 10.05
N GLN A 115 -6.59 6.12 8.75
CA GLN A 115 -7.30 5.11 7.95
C GLN A 115 -6.61 3.73 8.08
N SER A 116 -5.29 3.69 7.91
CA SER A 116 -4.50 2.47 8.01
C SER A 116 -4.60 1.81 9.40
N LEU A 117 -4.64 2.60 10.48
CA LEU A 117 -4.87 2.08 11.84
C LEU A 117 -6.27 1.46 12.01
N GLU A 118 -7.30 2.09 11.44
CA GLU A 118 -8.67 1.56 11.45
C GLU A 118 -8.79 0.28 10.60
N GLU A 119 -8.08 0.20 9.48
CA GLU A 119 -8.00 -1.00 8.64
C GLU A 119 -7.26 -2.16 9.35
N PHE A 120 -6.14 -1.90 10.04
CA PHE A 120 -5.46 -2.92 10.85
C PHE A 120 -6.26 -3.36 12.09
N ASP A 121 -6.98 -2.43 12.75
CA ASP A 121 -7.93 -2.76 13.82
C ASP A 121 -8.97 -3.79 13.33
N LEU A 122 -9.61 -3.50 12.19
CA LEU A 122 -10.61 -4.38 11.57
C LEU A 122 -10.03 -5.72 11.12
N LEU A 123 -8.81 -5.75 10.54
CA LEU A 123 -8.15 -6.99 10.11
C LEU A 123 -7.95 -7.98 11.25
N SER A 124 -7.51 -7.48 12.42
CA SER A 124 -7.31 -8.33 13.61
C SER A 124 -8.61 -8.95 14.13
N MET A 125 -9.75 -8.27 13.94
CA MET A 125 -11.08 -8.74 14.34
C MET A 125 -11.75 -9.63 13.28
N LYS A 126 -11.45 -9.41 12.00
CA LYS A 126 -12.08 -10.10 10.86
C LYS A 126 -11.46 -11.48 10.59
N TYR A 127 -10.17 -11.65 10.88
CA TYR A 127 -9.43 -12.88 10.58
C TYR A 127 -8.72 -13.51 11.81
N PRO A 128 -9.41 -13.74 12.95
CA PRO A 128 -8.75 -14.26 14.16
C PRO A 128 -8.11 -15.64 13.95
N ASP A 129 -8.68 -16.47 13.07
CA ASP A 129 -8.13 -17.78 12.70
C ASP A 129 -6.91 -17.68 11.75
N ASN A 130 -6.79 -16.56 11.00
CA ASN A 130 -5.60 -16.29 10.17
C ASN A 130 -4.53 -15.60 11.02
N GLU A 131 -3.98 -16.38 11.95
CA GLU A 131 -2.94 -16.01 12.90
C GLU A 131 -1.85 -15.11 12.30
N ASP A 132 -1.28 -15.45 11.14
CA ASP A 132 -0.18 -14.69 10.54
C ASP A 132 -0.62 -13.29 10.07
N VAL A 133 -1.87 -13.13 9.62
CA VAL A 133 -2.45 -11.81 9.28
C VAL A 133 -2.86 -11.06 10.54
N ALA A 134 -3.56 -11.70 11.48
CA ALA A 134 -4.07 -11.06 12.70
C ALA A 134 -2.95 -10.56 13.62
N VAL A 135 -1.90 -11.36 13.84
CA VAL A 135 -0.76 -10.96 14.67
C VAL A 135 0.06 -9.84 14.02
N SER A 136 0.19 -9.86 12.68
CA SER A 136 0.84 -8.79 11.92
C SER A 136 0.02 -7.50 11.99
N ALA A 137 -1.30 -7.57 11.84
CA ALA A 137 -2.19 -6.40 11.93
C ALA A 137 -2.14 -5.75 13.32
N LEU A 138 -2.14 -6.54 14.40
CA LEU A 138 -1.95 -6.01 15.76
C LEU A 138 -0.56 -5.40 15.96
N MET A 139 0.50 -5.98 15.40
CA MET A 139 1.84 -5.39 15.44
C MET A 139 1.86 -4.01 14.77
N GLU A 140 1.32 -3.91 13.55
CA GLU A 140 1.26 -2.68 12.76
C GLU A 140 0.38 -1.61 13.41
N ALA A 141 -0.78 -1.98 13.96
CA ALA A 141 -1.64 -1.08 14.73
C ALA A 141 -0.93 -0.56 16.01
N GLY A 142 -0.09 -1.40 16.61
CA GLY A 142 0.81 -1.04 17.71
C GLY A 142 1.86 -0.02 17.31
N ASP A 143 2.65 -0.31 16.27
CA ASP A 143 3.70 0.56 15.75
C ASP A 143 3.14 1.91 15.26
N LEU A 144 2.09 1.87 14.45
CA LEU A 144 1.43 3.06 13.91
C LEU A 144 0.78 3.92 15.01
N SER A 145 0.37 3.33 16.13
CA SER A 145 -0.06 4.08 17.30
C SER A 145 1.10 4.71 18.07
N ASP A 146 2.26 4.04 18.14
CA ASP A 146 3.47 4.52 18.81
C ASP A 146 4.08 5.71 18.05
N ASP A 147 4.14 5.61 16.71
CA ASP A 147 4.58 6.67 15.79
C ASP A 147 3.64 7.90 15.82
N LEU A 148 2.35 7.70 16.07
CA LEU A 148 1.37 8.77 16.31
C LEU A 148 1.42 9.35 17.74
N GLY A 149 2.40 8.97 18.57
CA GLY A 149 2.55 9.41 19.97
C GLY A 149 1.50 8.84 20.93
N LYS A 150 0.66 7.90 20.47
CA LYS A 150 -0.43 7.28 21.25
C LYS A 150 0.10 6.06 22.00
N HIS A 151 1.16 6.24 22.77
CA HIS A 151 1.89 5.17 23.46
C HIS A 151 0.99 4.24 24.29
N GLU A 152 -0.09 4.75 24.91
CA GLU A 152 -1.06 3.91 25.61
C GLU A 152 -1.93 3.04 24.67
N LYS A 153 -2.34 3.53 23.48
CA LYS A 153 -3.02 2.67 22.48
C LYS A 153 -2.05 1.62 21.95
N ALA A 154 -0.81 2.01 21.66
CA ALA A 154 0.26 1.11 21.19
C ALA A 154 0.47 -0.11 22.12
N LYS A 155 0.57 0.14 23.44
CA LYS A 155 0.67 -0.92 24.46
C LYS A 155 -0.46 -1.93 24.40
N VAL A 156 -1.71 -1.49 24.17
CA VAL A 156 -2.88 -2.39 24.13
C VAL A 156 -2.70 -3.42 23.02
N TYR A 157 -2.31 -2.99 21.81
CA TYR A 157 -2.08 -3.91 20.70
C TYR A 157 -0.96 -4.91 20.95
N TYR A 158 0.21 -4.43 21.40
CA TYR A 158 1.32 -5.32 21.70
C TYR A 158 0.93 -6.35 22.77
N ASN A 159 0.17 -5.95 23.80
CA ASN A 159 -0.29 -6.83 24.86
C ASN A 159 -1.29 -7.89 24.37
N GLU A 160 -2.29 -7.49 23.60
CA GLU A 160 -3.32 -8.40 23.11
C GLU A 160 -2.77 -9.35 22.03
N ALA A 161 -1.80 -8.93 21.21
CA ALA A 161 -1.03 -9.83 20.35
C ALA A 161 -0.29 -10.90 21.16
N ILE A 162 0.44 -10.50 22.21
CA ILE A 162 1.16 -11.42 23.12
C ILE A 162 0.19 -12.41 23.78
N LYS A 163 -0.99 -11.94 24.22
CA LYS A 163 -2.00 -12.79 24.87
C LYS A 163 -2.69 -13.77 23.91
N GLN A 164 -3.06 -13.32 22.71
CA GLN A 164 -3.78 -14.15 21.75
C GLN A 164 -2.86 -15.20 21.12
N PHE A 165 -1.65 -14.79 20.70
CA PHE A 165 -0.79 -15.62 19.85
C PHE A 165 0.54 -16.04 20.50
N GLY A 166 0.83 -15.62 21.73
CA GLY A 166 2.10 -15.97 22.41
C GLY A 166 2.29 -17.46 22.73
N ALA A 167 1.22 -18.25 22.70
CA ALA A 167 1.27 -19.71 22.80
C ALA A 167 1.46 -20.44 21.45
N SER A 168 1.64 -19.70 20.34
CA SER A 168 1.80 -20.27 19.01
C SER A 168 3.06 -21.15 18.87
N LYS A 169 2.99 -22.12 17.96
CA LYS A 169 4.12 -22.95 17.51
C LYS A 169 4.73 -22.47 16.19
N LYS A 170 4.18 -21.45 15.53
CA LYS A 170 4.72 -20.88 14.29
C LYS A 170 5.90 -19.97 14.58
N GLU A 171 6.99 -20.16 13.84
CA GLU A 171 8.20 -19.34 13.97
C GLU A 171 7.97 -17.90 13.46
N SER A 172 7.09 -17.71 12.46
CA SER A 172 6.63 -16.39 11.97
C SER A 172 6.01 -15.58 13.11
N THR A 173 4.96 -16.13 13.72
CA THR A 173 4.24 -15.53 14.84
C THR A 173 5.15 -15.29 16.03
N GLN A 174 5.99 -16.24 16.43
CA GLN A 174 6.86 -16.06 17.60
C GLN A 174 7.90 -14.95 17.43
N LYS A 175 8.37 -14.69 16.20
CA LYS A 175 9.21 -13.51 15.90
C LYS A 175 8.45 -12.20 16.12
N ILE A 176 7.20 -12.13 15.66
CA ILE A 176 6.31 -10.96 15.84
C ILE A 176 5.98 -10.78 17.33
N ILE A 177 5.66 -11.84 18.07
CA ILE A 177 5.41 -11.77 19.51
C ILE A 177 6.64 -11.33 20.30
N GLN A 178 7.84 -11.82 19.97
CA GLN A 178 9.06 -11.37 20.63
C GLN A 178 9.35 -9.89 20.36
N TYR A 179 9.00 -9.39 19.16
CA TYR A 179 9.05 -7.96 18.83
C TYR A 179 8.03 -7.15 19.64
N CYS A 180 6.73 -7.53 19.63
CA CYS A 180 5.68 -6.89 20.42
C CYS A 180 6.01 -6.87 21.92
N ALA A 181 6.51 -7.98 22.47
CA ALA A 181 6.94 -8.07 23.86
C ALA A 181 8.14 -7.17 24.17
N THR A 182 8.97 -6.85 23.17
CA THR A 182 10.11 -5.94 23.31
C THR A 182 9.66 -4.48 23.23
N ARG A 183 8.77 -4.11 22.29
CA ARG A 183 8.12 -2.78 22.26
C ARG A 183 7.35 -2.51 23.55
N TYR A 184 6.49 -3.44 23.99
CA TYR A 184 5.74 -3.32 25.26
C TYR A 184 6.67 -3.09 26.47
N ARG A 185 7.75 -3.88 26.61
CA ARG A 185 8.73 -3.70 27.70
C ARG A 185 9.42 -2.34 27.66
N LYS A 186 9.79 -1.84 26.46
CA LYS A 186 10.42 -0.52 26.27
C LYS A 186 9.54 0.62 26.80
N VAL A 187 8.22 0.54 26.61
CA VAL A 187 7.27 1.59 27.03
C VAL A 187 6.70 1.37 28.45
N TRP A 188 6.75 0.14 29.00
CA TRP A 188 6.19 -0.17 30.34
C TRP A 188 7.21 -0.24 31.48
N GLY A 189 8.49 -0.52 31.22
CA GLY A 189 9.57 -0.48 32.22
C GLY A 189 9.50 -1.52 33.37
N LYS A 190 8.46 -2.36 33.44
CA LYS A 190 8.29 -3.43 34.44
C LYS A 190 7.96 -4.77 33.76
N LYS A 191 8.28 -5.88 34.45
CA LYS A 191 8.02 -7.25 33.98
C LYS A 191 6.53 -7.44 33.63
N ILE A 192 6.25 -8.02 32.47
CA ILE A 192 4.93 -8.51 32.11
C ILE A 192 4.68 -9.78 32.92
N THR A 193 3.62 -9.83 33.72
CA THR A 193 3.06 -11.11 34.20
C THR A 193 2.13 -11.67 33.13
N PRO A 194 2.30 -12.92 32.68
CA PRO A 194 1.34 -13.53 31.75
C PRO A 194 0.00 -13.72 32.48
N VAL A 195 -1.01 -12.94 32.09
CA VAL A 195 -2.37 -13.08 32.61
C VAL A 195 -3.03 -14.28 31.93
N ALA A 196 -3.74 -15.09 32.72
CA ALA A 196 -4.04 -16.47 32.39
C ALA A 196 -5.05 -16.68 31.25
N THR A 197 -4.68 -17.59 30.33
CA THR A 197 -5.53 -18.51 29.53
C THR A 197 -6.69 -17.95 28.67
N PRO A 198 -7.02 -18.59 27.53
CA PRO A 198 -7.84 -17.98 26.49
C PRO A 198 -9.30 -17.71 26.90
N ARG A 199 -9.88 -16.73 26.22
CA ARG A 199 -11.29 -16.30 26.36
C ARG A 199 -12.22 -17.41 25.88
N LYS A 200 -12.63 -18.28 26.81
CA LYS A 200 -13.72 -19.23 26.58
C LYS A 200 -15.04 -18.52 26.32
N ASP A 201 -15.76 -19.06 25.35
CA ASP A 201 -17.21 -19.15 25.24
C ASP A 201 -18.02 -17.84 25.35
N VAL A 202 -18.44 -17.31 24.19
CA VAL A 202 -19.77 -16.71 24.05
C VAL A 202 -20.60 -17.68 23.20
N LYS A 203 -21.86 -17.88 23.58
CA LYS A 203 -22.77 -18.92 23.05
C LYS A 203 -23.31 -18.59 21.66
#